data_AF-A0A0D3CXN9-F1
#
_entry.id   AF-A0A0D3CXN9-F1
#
_cell.length_a   1.000
_cell.length_b   1.000
_cell.length_c   1.000
_cell.angle_alpha   90.00
_cell.angle_beta   90.00
_cell.angle_gamma   90.00
#
_symmetry.space_group_name_H-M   'P 1'
#
loop_
_entity.id
_entity.type
_entity.pdbx_description
1 polymer ?
#
loop_
_entity_poly.entity_id
_entity_poly.type
_entity_poly.pdbx_seq_one_letter_code
_entity_poly.pdbx_strand_id
1 'polypeptide(L)' 'MIEKIAADVSNVVNDSVPSIYFESLIGIGVHMEKMRSLLSLECDEVRMVGIWGPAGIGKTTIARAL' A
#
# COMPACT_ATOMS: atom_id res chain seq x y z
N MET A 1 25.24 -12.65 8.91
CA MET A 1 24.09 -13.34 9.54
C MET A 1 22.87 -12.43 9.61
N ILE A 2 22.96 -11.24 10.21
CA ILE A 2 21.84 -10.27 10.30
C ILE A 2 21.33 -9.87 8.91
N GLU A 3 22.23 -9.53 7.99
CA GLU A 3 21.87 -9.16 6.61
C GLU A 3 21.07 -10.24 5.89
N LYS A 4 21.42 -11.52 6.10
CA LYS A 4 20.70 -12.65 5.54
C LYS A 4 19.27 -12.72 6.07
N ILE A 5 19.10 -12.57 7.39
CA ILE A 5 17.77 -12.57 8.02
C ILE A 5 16.95 -11.38 7.53
N ALA A 6 17.55 -10.20 7.43
CA ALA A 6 16.87 -9.01 6.92
C ALA A 6 16.43 -9.18 5.46
N ALA A 7 17.28 -9.79 4.63
CA ALA A 7 16.95 -10.10 3.24
C ALA A 7 15.80 -11.12 3.15
N ASP A 8 15.86 -12.19 3.95
CA ASP A 8 14.82 -13.23 3.96
C ASP A 8 13.45 -12.64 4.38
N VAL A 9 13.42 -11.81 5.43
CA VAL A 9 12.18 -11.12 5.86
C VAL A 9 11.70 -10.14 4.79
N SER A 10 12.60 -9.35 4.21
CA SER A 10 12.26 -8.40 3.14
C SER A 10 11.60 -9.10 1.95
N ASN A 11 12.15 -10.26 1.53
CA ASN A 11 11.61 -11.03 0.42
C ASN A 11 10.20 -11.56 0.70
N VAL A 12 9.92 -12.01 1.92
CA VAL A 12 8.58 -12.51 2.29
C VAL A 12 7.56 -11.37 2.39
N VAL A 13 7.95 -10.22 2.93
CA VAL A 13 7.04 -9.08 3.13
C VAL A 13 6.76 -8.34 1.83
N ASN A 14 7.76 -8.24 0.95
CA ASN A 14 7.66 -7.52 -0.33
C ASN A 14 7.27 -8.42 -1.51
N ASP A 15 6.84 -9.66 -1.26
CA ASP A 15 6.26 -10.54 -2.27
C ASP A 15 4.92 -9.95 -2.75
N SER A 16 5.02 -9.00 -3.67
CA SER A 16 3.95 -8.12 -4.08
C SER A 16 3.39 -8.54 -5.44
N VAL A 17 2.10 -8.33 -5.59
CA VAL A 17 1.41 -8.55 -6.85
C VAL A 17 1.87 -7.45 -7.83
N PRO A 18 2.25 -7.79 -9.07
CA PRO A 18 2.67 -6.81 -10.06
C PRO A 18 1.69 -5.65 -10.22
N SER A 19 2.21 -4.44 -10.43
CA SER A 19 1.39 -3.21 -10.47
C SER A 19 0.26 -3.25 -11.51
N ILE A 20 0.48 -3.97 -12.63
CA ILE A 20 -0.48 -4.16 -13.72
C ILE A 20 -1.83 -4.73 -13.25
N TYR A 21 -1.85 -5.51 -12.17
CA TYR A 21 -3.10 -6.06 -11.63
C TYR A 21 -4.00 -4.97 -11.06
N PHE A 22 -3.45 -3.85 -10.59
CA PHE A 22 -4.23 -2.76 -10.01
C PHE A 22 -4.85 -1.84 -11.07
N GLU A 23 -4.33 -1.79 -12.30
CA GLU A 23 -4.92 -1.01 -13.40
C GLU A 23 -6.32 -1.52 -13.79
N SER A 24 -6.58 -2.82 -13.57
CA SER A 24 -7.88 -3.45 -13.84
C SER A 24 -8.93 -3.17 -12.76
N LEU A 25 -8.55 -2.59 -11.62
CA LEU A 25 -9.46 -2.37 -10.50
C LEU A 25 -10.34 -1.15 -10.70
N ILE A 26 -11.65 -1.38 -10.78
CA ILE A 26 -12.64 -0.32 -10.93
C ILE A 26 -12.67 0.54 -9.65
N GLY A 27 -12.59 1.86 -9.83
CA GLY A 27 -12.71 2.84 -8.74
C GLY A 27 -11.45 3.02 -7.89
N ILE A 28 -10.36 2.29 -8.16
CA ILE A 28 -9.11 2.39 -7.38
C ILE A 28 -8.49 3.79 -7.48
N GLY A 29 -8.63 4.47 -8.62
CA GLY A 29 -8.08 5.81 -8.85
C GLY A 29 -8.55 6.83 -7.81
N VAL A 30 -9.84 6.84 -7.49
CA VAL A 30 -10.42 7.76 -6.48
C VAL A 30 -9.84 7.48 -5.08
N HIS A 31 -9.63 6.20 -4.75
CA HIS A 31 -8.98 5.83 -3.50
C HIS A 31 -7.51 6.26 -3.47
N MET A 32 -6.79 6.12 -4.58
CA MET A 32 -5.38 6.54 -4.70
C MET A 32 -5.22 8.06 -4.57
N GLU A 33 -6.07 8.85 -5.21
CA GLU A 33 -6.05 10.32 -5.07
C GLU A 33 -6.25 10.75 -3.61
N LYS A 34 -7.23 10.15 -2.93
CA LYS A 34 -7.48 10.41 -1.51
C LYS A 34 -6.27 10.02 -0.65
N MET A 35 -5.67 8.87 -0.90
CA MET A 35 -4.52 8.40 -0.13
C MET A 35 -3.28 9.26 -0.35
N ARG A 36 -3.01 9.67 -1.60
CA ARG A 36 -1.91 10.60 -1.92
C ARG A 36 -2.09 11.94 -1.22
N SER A 37 -3.32 12.45 -1.16
CA SER A 37 -3.64 13.67 -0.41
C SER A 37 -3.36 13.51 1.09
N LEU A 38 -3.82 12.43 1.71
CA LEU A 38 -3.61 12.17 3.14
C LEU A 38 -2.13 11.96 3.51
N LEU A 39 -1.39 11.25 2.65
CA LEU A 39 0.04 10.99 2.84
C LEU A 39 0.91 12.22 2.56
N SER A 40 0.39 13.18 1.77
CA SER A 40 1.08 14.33 1.16
C SER A 40 2.60 14.15 1.08
N LEU A 41 3.03 13.25 0.18
CA LEU A 41 4.41 12.74 0.09
C LEU A 41 5.49 13.83 -0.11
N GLU A 42 5.09 15.07 -0.40
CA GLU A 42 5.95 16.25 -0.55
C GLU A 42 6.22 16.99 0.78
N CYS A 43 5.66 16.53 1.90
CA CYS A 43 5.84 17.12 3.21
C CYS A 43 6.87 16.33 4.04
N ASP A 44 7.78 17.03 4.71
CA ASP A 44 8.84 16.43 5.53
C ASP A 44 8.34 15.87 6.89
N GLU A 45 7.04 15.95 7.17
CA GLU A 45 6.46 15.46 8.42
C GLU A 45 6.14 13.95 8.38
N VAL A 46 6.35 13.28 9.51
CA VAL A 46 5.96 11.86 9.67
C VAL A 46 4.45 11.76 9.88
N ARG A 47 3.79 10.95 9.05
CA ARG A 47 2.34 10.70 9.14
C ARG A 47 1.99 9.24 9.25
N MET A 48 0.90 8.98 9.97
CA MET A 48 0.26 7.68 10.06
C MET A 48 -1.15 7.78 9.47
N VAL A 49 -1.44 6.92 8.49
CA VAL A 49 -2.76 6.86 7.82
C VAL A 49 -3.34 5.47 8.00
N GLY A 50 -4.58 5.39 8.51
CA GLY A 50 -5.31 4.14 8.67
C GLY A 50 -6.39 3.96 7.60
N ILE A 51 -6.52 2.74 7.08
CA ILE A 51 -7.65 2.34 6.22
C ILE A 51 -8.60 1.49 7.05
N TRP A 52 -9.86 1.92 7.16
CA TRP A 52 -10.89 1.30 8.00
C TRP A 52 -12.20 1.10 7.25
N GLY A 53 -13.05 0.20 7.73
CA GLY A 53 -14.33 -0.13 7.12
C GLY A 53 -14.70 -1.61 7.24
N PRO A 54 -15.88 -2.01 6.72
CA PRO A 54 -16.39 -3.38 6.81
C PRO A 54 -15.45 -4.45 6.23
N ALA A 55 -15.66 -5.71 6.61
CA ALA A 55 -14.96 -6.84 6.01
C ALA A 55 -15.26 -6.91 4.50
N GLY A 56 -14.28 -7.31 3.68
CA GLY A 56 -14.46 -7.47 2.23
C GLY A 56 -14.49 -6.19 1.39
N ILE A 57 -14.47 -4.99 1.99
CA ILE A 57 -14.57 -3.71 1.24
C ILE A 57 -13.31 -3.34 0.42
N GLY A 58 -12.26 -4.16 0.44
CA GLY A 58 -11.04 -3.91 -0.33
C GLY A 58 -9.96 -3.09 0.37
N LYS A 59 -9.95 -3.01 1.71
CA LYS A 59 -8.91 -2.28 2.48
C LYS A 59 -7.48 -2.69 2.11
N THR A 60 -7.20 -3.99 2.11
CA THR A 60 -5.89 -4.54 1.72
C THR A 60 -5.56 -4.29 0.26
N THR A 61 -6.57 -4.29 -0.61
CA THR A 61 -6.41 -3.99 -2.04
C THR A 61 -5.98 -2.54 -2.24
N ILE A 62 -6.61 -1.59 -1.54
CA ILE A 62 -6.21 -0.17 -1.57
C ILE A 62 -4.79 -0.02 -1.02
N ALA A 63 -4.45 -0.65 0.10
CA ALA A 63 -3.12 -0.56 0.70
C ALA A 63 -2.00 -1.11 -0.23
N ARG A 64 -2.30 -2.14 -1.02
CA ARG A 64 -1.34 -2.76 -1.96
C ARG A 64 -1.19 -2.01 -3.28
N ALA A 65 -2.15 -1.16 -3.64
CA ALA A 65 -2.12 -0.38 -4.89
C ALA A 65 -1.33 0.94 -4.77
N LEU A 66 -1.07 1.38 -3.53
CA LEU A 66 -0.19 2.51 -3.18
C LEU A 66 1.28 2.14 -3.37
#